data_AF-A0A7K2T663-F1
#
_entry.id   AF-A0A7K2T663-F1
#
_cell.length_a   1.000
_cell.length_b   1.000
_cell.length_c   1.000
_cell.angle_alpha   90.00
_cell.angle_beta   90.00
_cell.angle_gamma   90.00
#
_symmetry.space_group_name_H-M   'P 1'
#
loop_
_entity.id
_entity.type
_entity.pdbx_description
1 polymer ?
#
loop_
_entity_poly.entity_id
_entity_poly.type
_entity_poly.pdbx_seq_one_letter_code
_entity_poly.pdbx_strand_id
1 'polypeptide(L)'
;PTRIGHGWGSFKHVMAADFSGDGAADILGVDTTGNLLYYPHNGSALSAPVRIGHGWGFFKHVMAADFSGDGKADVLGVDASGNLLHYPHVGSGLGSPVRIGTGWGAFPHVMASDFSGDGKADVLGVDASGNLLYYPHNGNGLSAPVRIGHGWGTFRFVL
;
A
#
# COMPACT_ATOMS: atom_id res chain seq x y z
N PRO A 1 2.96 16.03 -20.36
CA PRO A 1 2.59 14.79 -19.62
C PRO A 1 2.76 13.59 -20.55
N THR A 2 3.40 12.52 -20.08
CA THR A 2 3.58 11.28 -20.86
C THR A 2 2.56 10.24 -20.42
N ARG A 3 1.84 9.62 -21.36
CA ARG A 3 0.89 8.54 -21.06
C ARG A 3 1.64 7.21 -21.04
N ILE A 4 1.64 6.52 -19.89
CA ILE A 4 2.31 5.23 -19.70
C ILE A 4 1.37 4.01 -19.64
N GLY A 5 0.04 4.23 -19.72
CA GLY A 5 -0.98 3.17 -19.73
C GLY A 5 -2.40 3.68 -19.98
N HIS A 6 -3.37 2.77 -20.08
CA HIS A 6 -4.80 3.04 -20.24
C HIS A 6 -5.64 1.90 -19.63
N GLY A 7 -6.96 2.08 -19.48
CA GLY A 7 -7.86 1.04 -18.95
C GLY A 7 -7.96 0.97 -17.42
N TRP A 8 -7.35 1.92 -16.70
CA TRP A 8 -7.29 1.93 -15.23
C TRP A 8 -8.62 2.22 -14.52
N GLY A 9 -9.62 2.76 -15.22
CA GLY A 9 -10.87 3.22 -14.60
C GLY A 9 -11.75 2.13 -13.97
N SER A 10 -11.52 0.86 -14.30
CA SER A 10 -12.24 -0.27 -13.71
C SER A 10 -11.53 -0.91 -12.51
N PHE A 11 -10.28 -0.53 -12.23
CA PHE A 11 -9.53 -1.09 -11.12
C PHE A 11 -10.10 -0.60 -9.80
N LYS A 12 -10.18 -1.50 -8.81
CA LYS A 12 -10.61 -1.15 -7.45
C LYS A 12 -9.55 -0.32 -6.73
N HIS A 13 -8.29 -0.71 -6.90
CA HIS A 13 -7.13 -0.05 -6.33
C HIS A 13 -6.04 0.05 -7.39
N VAL A 14 -5.32 1.17 -7.41
CA VAL A 14 -4.13 1.37 -8.23
C VAL A 14 -3.09 2.06 -7.36
N MET A 15 -1.92 1.46 -7.22
CA MET A 15 -0.80 2.00 -6.46
C MET A 15 0.43 2.14 -7.36
N ALA A 16 1.27 3.12 -7.04
CA ALA A 16 2.59 3.27 -7.64
C ALA A 16 3.65 3.09 -6.55
N ALA A 17 4.61 2.20 -6.77
CA ALA A 17 5.74 1.96 -5.87
C ALA A 17 6.85 1.21 -6.62
N ASP A 18 8.10 1.33 -6.18
CA ASP A 18 9.23 0.57 -6.76
C ASP A 18 9.19 -0.89 -6.29
N PHE A 19 8.45 -1.72 -7.02
CA PHE A 19 8.28 -3.14 -6.69
C PHE A 19 9.45 -3.98 -7.20
N SER A 20 10.12 -3.51 -8.26
CA SER A 20 11.28 -4.15 -8.86
C SER A 20 12.58 -3.93 -8.08
N GLY A 21 12.70 -2.79 -7.39
CA GLY A 21 13.91 -2.31 -6.71
C GLY A 21 14.90 -1.61 -7.64
N ASP A 22 14.44 -1.08 -8.78
CA ASP A 22 15.29 -0.41 -9.78
C ASP A 22 15.37 1.12 -9.62
N GLY A 23 14.70 1.66 -8.60
CA GLY A 23 14.59 3.08 -8.30
C GLY A 23 13.48 3.80 -9.07
N ALA A 24 12.74 3.11 -9.95
CA ALA A 24 11.59 3.65 -10.65
C ALA A 24 10.28 3.06 -10.10
N ALA A 25 9.22 3.87 -10.08
CA ALA A 25 7.91 3.38 -9.67
C ALA A 25 7.32 2.44 -10.74
N ASP A 26 6.90 1.26 -10.29
CA ASP A 26 6.02 0.35 -11.01
C ASP A 26 4.56 0.62 -10.67
N ILE A 27 3.64 -0.11 -11.31
CA ILE A 27 2.21 -0.07 -10.97
C ILE A 27 1.74 -1.41 -10.44
N LEU A 28 1.01 -1.37 -9.33
CA LEU A 28 0.19 -2.48 -8.84
C LEU A 28 -1.29 -2.11 -8.99
N GLY A 29 -2.12 -3.07 -9.39
CA GLY A 29 -3.55 -2.86 -9.61
C GLY A 29 -4.40 -4.03 -9.12
N VAL A 30 -5.51 -3.72 -8.44
CA VAL A 30 -6.53 -4.70 -8.09
C VAL A 30 -7.65 -4.64 -9.12
N ASP A 31 -7.80 -5.69 -9.93
CA ASP A 31 -8.82 -5.74 -10.96
C ASP A 31 -10.23 -5.99 -10.38
N THR A 32 -11.25 -5.93 -11.25
CA THR A 32 -12.66 -6.10 -10.84
C THR A 32 -12.97 -7.51 -10.31
N THR A 33 -12.17 -8.51 -10.67
CA THR A 33 -12.28 -9.89 -10.19
C THR A 33 -11.50 -10.13 -8.90
N GLY A 34 -10.75 -9.12 -8.43
CA GLY A 34 -9.97 -9.18 -7.21
C GLY A 34 -8.58 -9.79 -7.37
N ASN A 35 -8.04 -9.88 -8.59
CA ASN A 35 -6.62 -10.21 -8.77
C ASN A 35 -5.75 -8.99 -8.47
N LEU A 36 -4.61 -9.21 -7.83
CA LEU A 36 -3.54 -8.22 -7.75
C LEU A 36 -2.58 -8.46 -8.92
N LEU A 37 -2.48 -7.46 -9.78
CA LEU A 37 -1.66 -7.44 -10.98
C LEU A 37 -0.49 -6.47 -10.77
N TYR A 38 0.70 -6.94 -11.12
CA TYR A 38 1.93 -6.16 -11.17
C TYR A 38 2.24 -5.79 -12.61
N TYR A 39 2.45 -4.50 -12.86
CA TYR A 39 2.81 -3.92 -14.14
C TYR A 39 4.21 -3.31 -14.03
N PRO A 40 5.26 -4.05 -14.44
CA PRO A 40 6.63 -3.55 -14.39
C PRO A 40 6.81 -2.32 -15.28
N HIS A 41 7.44 -1.28 -14.78
CA HIS A 41 7.90 -0.17 -15.57
C HIS A 41 9.26 -0.50 -16.20
N ASN A 42 9.42 -0.27 -17.50
CA ASN A 42 10.65 -0.60 -18.24
C ASN A 42 11.46 0.65 -18.63
N GLY A 43 11.25 1.76 -17.93
CA GLY A 43 11.88 3.07 -18.22
C GLY A 43 11.15 3.92 -19.26
N SER A 44 10.19 3.36 -20.01
CA SER A 44 9.43 4.12 -21.01
C SER A 44 7.92 3.84 -21.01
N ALA A 45 7.53 2.62 -20.66
CA ALA A 45 6.14 2.19 -20.59
C ALA A 45 5.97 1.07 -19.56
N LEU A 46 4.71 0.68 -19.33
CA LEU A 46 4.39 -0.49 -18.55
C LEU A 46 4.44 -1.75 -19.42
N SER A 47 5.04 -2.80 -18.87
CA SER A 47 5.13 -4.12 -19.49
C SER A 47 3.83 -4.91 -19.30
N ALA A 48 3.72 -6.08 -19.93
CA ALA A 48 2.59 -6.98 -19.71
C ALA A 48 2.46 -7.34 -18.22
N PRO A 49 1.22 -7.33 -17.65
CA PRO A 49 1.05 -7.57 -16.24
C PRO A 49 1.30 -9.02 -15.86
N VAL A 50 1.80 -9.20 -14.64
CA VAL A 50 1.90 -10.50 -13.96
C VAL A 50 0.93 -10.52 -12.80
N ARG A 51 0.13 -11.59 -12.67
CA ARG A 51 -0.71 -11.76 -11.48
C ARG A 51 0.14 -12.23 -10.31
N ILE A 52 0.20 -11.44 -9.25
CA ILE A 52 0.96 -11.72 -8.03
C ILE A 52 0.06 -12.05 -6.82
N GLY A 53 -1.26 -11.99 -6.99
CA GLY A 53 -2.21 -12.37 -5.94
C GLY A 53 -3.65 -12.48 -6.42
N HIS A 54 -4.50 -13.03 -5.56
CA HIS A 54 -5.95 -13.15 -5.76
C HIS A 54 -6.69 -12.85 -4.44
N GLY A 55 -7.98 -12.54 -4.51
CA GLY A 55 -8.79 -12.20 -3.33
C GLY A 55 -8.61 -10.77 -2.80
N TRP A 56 -7.79 -9.95 -3.46
CA TRP A 56 -7.51 -8.56 -3.08
C TRP A 56 -8.72 -7.64 -3.20
N GLY A 57 -9.74 -8.06 -3.95
CA GLY A 57 -10.99 -7.32 -4.10
C GLY A 57 -11.82 -7.18 -2.82
N PHE A 58 -11.48 -7.90 -1.74
CA PHE A 58 -12.12 -7.82 -0.42
C PHE A 58 -11.39 -6.90 0.57
N PHE A 59 -10.20 -6.42 0.22
CA PHE A 59 -9.44 -5.51 1.07
C PHE A 59 -10.03 -4.09 0.98
N LYS A 60 -10.26 -3.49 2.14
CA LYS A 60 -10.76 -2.12 2.25
C LYS A 60 -9.73 -1.13 1.73
N HIS A 61 -8.47 -1.32 2.13
CA HIS A 61 -7.32 -0.52 1.73
C HIS A 61 -6.23 -1.45 1.21
N VAL A 62 -5.55 -1.02 0.16
CA VAL A 62 -4.37 -1.68 -0.39
C VAL A 62 -3.32 -0.60 -0.63
N MET A 63 -2.11 -0.80 -0.10
CA MET A 63 -1.00 0.13 -0.21
C MET A 63 0.24 -0.63 -0.68
N ALA A 64 1.20 0.11 -1.24
CA ALA A 64 2.49 -0.43 -1.64
C ALA A 64 3.61 0.47 -1.09
N ALA A 65 4.50 -0.10 -0.29
CA ALA A 65 5.61 0.61 0.35
C ALA A 65 6.64 -0.41 0.88
N ASP A 66 7.92 -0.03 0.98
CA ASP A 66 8.97 -0.91 1.51
C ASP A 66 8.89 -1.00 3.05
N PHE A 67 8.07 -1.93 3.55
CA PHE A 67 7.89 -2.14 4.99
C PHE A 67 9.02 -3.01 5.57
N SER A 68 9.56 -3.93 4.78
CA SER A 68 10.64 -4.82 5.17
C SER A 68 12.00 -4.09 5.32
N GLY A 69 12.19 -3.02 4.54
CA GLY A 69 13.45 -2.29 4.40
C GLY A 69 14.45 -2.97 3.48
N ASP A 70 13.99 -3.74 2.50
CA ASP A 70 14.86 -4.48 1.56
C ASP A 70 15.12 -3.72 0.25
N GLY A 71 14.61 -2.49 0.14
CA GLY A 71 14.70 -1.64 -1.04
C GLY A 71 13.63 -1.93 -2.09
N LYS A 72 12.66 -2.80 -1.81
CA LYS A 72 11.54 -3.12 -2.71
C LYS A 72 10.22 -2.87 -2.01
N ALA A 73 9.24 -2.40 -2.76
CA ALA A 73 7.91 -2.21 -2.23
C ALA A 73 7.27 -3.56 -1.87
N ASP A 74 6.79 -3.64 -0.63
CA ASP A 74 5.88 -4.67 -0.17
C ASP A 74 4.42 -4.27 -0.47
N VAL A 75 3.48 -5.16 -0.15
CA VAL A 75 2.05 -4.83 -0.18
C VAL A 75 1.47 -4.88 1.22
N LEU A 76 0.76 -3.81 1.59
CA LEU A 76 -0.03 -3.78 2.82
C LEU A 76 -1.51 -3.82 2.46
N GLY A 77 -2.31 -4.46 3.32
CA GLY A 77 -3.74 -4.57 3.12
C GLY A 77 -4.53 -4.51 4.42
N VAL A 78 -5.65 -3.79 4.40
CA VAL A 78 -6.66 -3.87 5.48
C VAL A 78 -7.76 -4.84 5.07
N ASP A 79 -7.83 -5.99 5.72
CA ASP A 79 -8.82 -7.03 5.43
C ASP A 79 -10.23 -6.65 5.92
N ALA A 80 -11.23 -7.47 5.58
CA ALA A 80 -12.62 -7.26 5.97
C ALA A 80 -12.86 -7.35 7.50
N SER A 81 -11.93 -7.97 8.24
CA SER A 81 -11.97 -8.03 9.71
C SER A 81 -11.25 -6.84 10.35
N GLY A 82 -10.71 -5.92 9.56
CA GLY A 82 -9.97 -4.76 10.02
C GLY A 82 -8.56 -5.08 10.52
N ASN A 83 -7.98 -6.22 10.14
CA ASN A 83 -6.57 -6.48 10.36
C ASN A 83 -5.74 -5.74 9.31
N LEU A 84 -4.64 -5.11 9.74
CA LEU A 84 -3.60 -4.64 8.83
C LEU A 84 -2.58 -5.77 8.64
N LEU A 85 -2.44 -6.19 7.39
CA LEU A 85 -1.58 -7.28 6.97
C LEU A 85 -0.44 -6.72 6.12
N HIS A 86 0.78 -7.16 6.39
CA HIS A 86 1.97 -6.96 5.57
C HIS A 86 2.21 -8.23 4.75
N TYR A 87 2.36 -8.07 3.43
CA TYR A 87 2.71 -9.10 2.48
C TYR A 87 4.10 -8.77 1.93
N PRO A 88 5.17 -9.43 2.42
CA PRO A 88 6.51 -9.13 1.96
C PRO A 88 6.69 -9.48 0.48
N HIS A 89 7.46 -8.70 -0.23
CA HIS A 89 7.91 -9.05 -1.56
C HIS A 89 8.93 -10.20 -1.51
N VAL A 90 8.76 -11.21 -2.35
CA VAL A 90 9.64 -12.41 -2.39
C VAL A 90 10.16 -12.72 -3.80
N GLY A 91 10.51 -11.67 -4.53
CA GLY A 91 11.16 -11.76 -5.84
C GLY A 91 10.19 -11.65 -7.01
N SER A 92 9.27 -12.60 -7.18
CA SER A 92 8.30 -12.59 -8.29
C SER A 92 6.84 -12.44 -7.84
N GLY A 93 6.61 -12.10 -6.58
CA GLY A 93 5.28 -12.02 -6.00
C GLY A 93 5.33 -11.76 -4.50
N LEU A 94 4.27 -12.17 -3.81
CA LEU A 94 4.08 -11.91 -2.38
C LEU A 94 4.30 -13.16 -1.52
N GLY A 95 4.97 -12.98 -0.40
CA GLY A 95 5.16 -14.00 0.63
C GLY A 95 3.94 -14.17 1.54
N SER A 96 4.09 -15.03 2.54
CA SER A 96 3.05 -15.25 3.56
C SER A 96 2.78 -13.96 4.34
N PRO A 97 1.51 -13.60 4.56
CA PRO A 97 1.18 -12.37 5.27
C PRO A 97 1.50 -12.44 6.76
N VAL A 98 1.92 -11.31 7.31
CA VAL A 98 2.07 -11.06 8.74
C VAL A 98 1.05 -10.02 9.17
N ARG A 99 0.31 -10.28 10.25
CA ARG A 99 -0.57 -9.26 10.83
C ARG A 99 0.24 -8.30 11.68
N ILE A 100 0.22 -7.02 11.30
CA ILE A 100 0.96 -5.94 11.96
C ILE A 100 0.04 -4.97 12.72
N GLY A 101 -1.28 -5.17 12.67
CA GLY A 101 -2.23 -4.41 13.48
C GLY A 101 -3.68 -4.89 13.38
N THR A 102 -4.54 -4.34 14.22
CA THR A 102 -5.98 -4.60 14.28
C THR A 102 -6.76 -3.29 14.39
N GLY A 103 -8.07 -3.31 14.09
CA GLY A 103 -8.93 -2.13 14.18
C GLY A 103 -8.81 -1.14 13.00
N TRP A 104 -7.98 -1.46 12.01
CA TRP A 104 -7.73 -0.60 10.84
C TRP A 104 -8.95 -0.43 9.93
N GLY A 105 -9.92 -1.34 10.05
CA GLY A 105 -11.22 -1.23 9.37
C GLY A 105 -12.01 0.05 9.74
N ALA A 106 -11.71 0.70 10.87
CA ALA A 106 -12.36 1.94 11.29
C ALA A 106 -11.85 3.19 10.56
N PHE A 107 -10.67 3.14 9.94
CA PHE A 107 -10.03 4.29 9.31
C PHE A 107 -10.59 4.53 7.90
N PRO A 108 -11.13 5.73 7.59
CA PRO A 108 -11.49 6.10 6.22
C PRO A 108 -10.30 6.15 5.26
N HIS A 109 -9.11 6.53 5.74
CA HIS A 109 -7.89 6.55 4.94
C HIS A 109 -6.73 5.90 5.69
N VAL A 110 -5.94 5.11 4.97
CA VAL A 110 -4.70 4.49 5.45
C VAL A 110 -3.65 4.64 4.35
N MET A 111 -2.44 5.06 4.73
CA MET A 111 -1.30 5.20 3.83
C MET A 111 -0.07 4.53 4.44
N ALA A 112 0.89 4.17 3.60
CA ALA A 112 2.19 3.65 4.04
C ALA A 112 3.31 4.36 3.26
N SER A 113 4.32 4.85 3.97
CA SER A 113 5.49 5.52 3.41
C SER A 113 6.56 5.67 4.50
N ASP A 114 7.83 5.78 4.14
CA ASP A 114 8.90 6.05 5.10
C ASP A 114 8.85 7.53 5.53
N PHE A 115 8.06 7.80 6.57
CA PHE A 115 7.87 9.14 7.10
C PHE A 115 8.99 9.52 8.09
N SER A 116 9.64 8.51 8.68
CA SER A 116 10.75 8.68 9.62
C SER A 116 12.11 8.94 8.95
N GLY A 117 12.27 8.47 7.70
CA GLY A 117 13.52 8.50 6.95
C GLY A 117 14.51 7.39 7.33
N ASP A 118 14.04 6.30 7.95
CA ASP A 118 14.89 5.18 8.40
C ASP A 118 15.02 4.04 7.36
N GLY A 119 14.40 4.22 6.19
CA GLY A 119 14.38 3.25 5.10
C GLY A 119 13.27 2.20 5.23
N LYS A 120 12.36 2.32 6.21
CA LYS A 120 11.22 1.43 6.38
C LYS A 120 9.91 2.21 6.40
N ALA A 121 8.92 1.65 5.73
CA ALA A 121 7.60 2.27 5.66
C ALA A 121 6.94 2.30 7.04
N ASP A 122 6.55 3.51 7.45
CA ASP A 122 5.60 3.75 8.51
C ASP A 122 4.16 3.66 7.97
N VAL A 123 3.18 3.76 8.88
CA VAL A 123 1.76 3.81 8.50
C VAL A 123 1.10 5.07 9.04
N LEU A 124 0.27 5.70 8.21
CA LEU A 124 -0.58 6.81 8.61
C LEU A 124 -2.05 6.38 8.50
N GLY A 125 -2.87 6.87 9.43
CA GLY A 125 -4.31 6.66 9.41
C GLY A 125 -5.05 7.96 9.68
N VAL A 126 -6.07 8.26 8.89
CA VAL A 126 -7.05 9.29 9.24
C VAL A 126 -8.21 8.61 9.93
N ASP A 127 -8.50 8.99 11.17
CA ASP A 127 -9.63 8.43 11.91
C ASP A 127 -10.97 9.08 11.48
N ALA A 128 -12.09 8.52 11.94
CA ALA A 128 -13.42 9.04 11.62
C ALA A 128 -13.70 10.46 12.18
N SER A 129 -12.89 10.91 13.14
CA SER A 129 -12.94 12.28 13.67
C SER A 129 -12.05 13.25 12.88
N GLY A 130 -11.36 12.77 11.84
CA GLY A 130 -10.44 13.56 11.03
C GLY A 130 -9.09 13.85 11.69
N ASN A 131 -8.68 13.09 12.71
CA ASN A 131 -7.30 13.16 13.21
C ASN A 131 -6.37 12.39 12.26
N LEU A 132 -5.21 12.97 11.95
CA LEU A 132 -4.12 12.26 11.29
C LEU A 132 -3.22 11.64 12.35
N LEU A 133 -3.18 10.31 12.35
CA LEU A 133 -2.40 9.49 13.26
C LEU A 133 -1.20 8.88 12.51
N TYR A 134 -0.02 9.03 13.10
CA TYR A 134 1.23 8.46 12.65
C TYR A 134 1.57 7.24 13.49
N TYR A 135 1.82 6.10 12.84
CA TYR A 135 2.22 4.84 13.45
C TYR A 135 3.65 4.51 13.01
N PRO A 136 4.65 4.79 13.87
CA PRO A 136 6.04 4.51 13.53
C PRO A 136 6.29 3.02 13.36
N HIS A 137 7.11 2.65 12.39
CA HIS A 137 7.66 1.32 12.25
C HIS A 137 8.55 1.00 13.46
N ASN A 138 8.53 -0.25 13.93
CA ASN A 138 9.28 -0.68 15.12
C ASN A 138 10.15 -1.92 14.91
N GLY A 139 10.44 -2.25 13.65
CA GLY A 139 11.29 -3.36 13.25
C GLY A 139 10.50 -4.52 12.64
N ASN A 140 9.37 -4.91 13.25
CA ASN A 140 8.52 -6.03 12.81
C ASN A 140 7.02 -5.68 12.75
N GLY A 141 6.66 -4.40 12.92
CA GLY A 141 5.30 -3.97 13.13
C GLY A 141 5.23 -2.47 13.40
N LEU A 142 4.19 -2.04 14.12
CA LEU A 142 3.89 -0.64 14.38
C LEU A 142 3.92 -0.32 15.88
N SER A 143 4.49 0.83 16.21
CA SER A 143 4.43 1.43 17.54
C SER A 143 3.06 2.06 17.83
N ALA A 144 2.86 2.49 19.08
CA ALA A 144 1.70 3.26 19.47
C ALA A 144 1.60 4.55 18.63
N PRO A 145 0.38 4.97 18.21
CA PRO A 145 0.24 6.11 17.34
C PRO A 145 0.51 7.44 18.06
N VAL A 146 1.00 8.39 17.28
CA VAL A 146 1.07 9.81 17.65
C VAL A 146 0.12 10.59 16.75
N ARG A 147 -0.72 11.46 17.33
CA ARG A 147 -1.51 12.38 16.52
C ARG A 147 -0.60 13.50 16.00
N ILE A 148 -0.53 13.64 14.68
CA ILE A 148 0.29 14.65 14.00
C ILE A 148 -0.55 15.67 13.23
N GLY A 149 -1.88 15.51 13.21
CA GLY A 149 -2.77 16.47 12.57
C GLY A 149 -4.24 16.28 12.94
N HIS A 150 -5.06 17.23 12.52
CA HIS A 150 -6.53 17.22 12.68
C HIS A 150 -7.19 17.94 11.49
N GLY A 151 -8.51 17.74 11.31
CA GLY A 151 -9.26 18.32 10.19
C GLY A 151 -9.12 17.56 8.86
N TRP A 152 -8.58 16.35 8.87
CA TRP A 152 -8.34 15.56 7.64
C TRP A 152 -9.58 14.81 7.14
N GLY A 153 -10.67 14.81 7.89
CA GLY A 153 -11.89 14.06 7.54
C GLY A 153 -12.64 14.60 6.31
N THR A 154 -12.30 15.79 5.81
CA THR A 154 -12.92 16.39 4.62
C THR A 154 -12.21 16.01 3.32
N PHE A 155 -11.02 15.42 3.39
CA PHE A 155 -10.30 15.03 2.19
C PHE A 155 -10.94 13.81 1.54
N ARG A 156 -11.09 13.85 0.21
CA ARG A 156 -11.54 12.69 -0.56
C ARG A 156 -10.44 11.64 -0.72
N PHE A 157 -9.20 12.11 -0.81
CA PHE A 157 -8.01 11.29 -0.94
C PHE A 157 -6.91 11.88 -0.06
N VAL A 158 -6.15 11.00 0.57
CA VAL A 158 -4.94 11.31 1.31
C VAL A 158 -3.90 10.31 0.82
N LEU A 159 -2.77 10.82 0.33
CA LEU A 159 -1.71 10.06 -0.34
C LEU A 159 -0.37 10.47 0.25
#